data_AF-A0A1I5MA58-F1
#
_entry.id   AF-A0A1I5MA58-F1
#
_cell.length_a   1.000
_cell.length_b   1.000
_cell.length_c   1.000
_cell.angle_alpha   90.00
_cell.angle_beta   90.00
_cell.angle_gamma   90.00
#
_symmetry.space_group_name_H-M   'P 1'
#
loop_
_entity.id
_entity.type
_entity.pdbx_description
1 polymer ?
#
loop_
_entity_poly.entity_id
_entity_poly.type
_entity_poly.pdbx_seq_one_letter_code
_entity_poly.pdbx_strand_id
1 'polypeptide(L)'
;MLSNLLREAAATAEDFVALALSVPDPDQPVPATPGWSVTDVVGHVAMEPARYRELALGRGEWPARAADLPAFNAEQVRTLPTRRLTELTAILREGLGSLLTTIEGFSDDPPWMNFDGNQRVRADLALGTLIGEFVVHGHDIARAAGRAWPIRPEVVPLILRGQHQVMPGWVDSGRAAGHTATYEFRLRGGERYVYEFRDGRLTVQPPEPERVDVRISAEPVTALLLTYGRIGQAGQLRAALTGRLVAWGRRPWLAAGLTRRFLSA
;
A
#
# COMPACT_ATOMS: atom_id res chain seq x y z
N MET A 1 -13.62 -15.25 -1.50
CA MET A 1 -12.57 -14.21 -1.64
C MET A 1 -12.70 -13.15 -0.57
N LEU A 2 -13.86 -12.49 -0.45
CA LEU A 2 -14.14 -11.49 0.59
C LEU A 2 -13.89 -12.02 2.01
N SER A 3 -14.35 -13.22 2.33
CA SER A 3 -14.11 -13.87 3.63
C SER A 3 -12.63 -14.06 3.99
N ASN A 4 -11.75 -14.20 2.99
CA ASN A 4 -10.31 -14.25 3.22
C ASN A 4 -9.75 -12.84 3.48
N LEU A 5 -10.22 -11.84 2.74
CA LEU A 5 -9.78 -10.46 2.87
C LEU A 5 -10.15 -9.86 4.24
N LEU A 6 -11.38 -10.09 4.70
CA LEU A 6 -11.84 -9.68 6.04
C LEU A 6 -11.00 -10.33 7.14
N ARG A 7 -10.74 -11.64 7.02
CA ARG A 7 -9.91 -12.39 7.98
C ARG A 7 -8.48 -11.87 8.04
N GLU A 8 -7.85 -11.64 6.89
CA GLU A 8 -6.48 -11.16 6.83
C GLU A 8 -6.35 -9.70 7.28
N ALA A 9 -7.37 -8.86 7.05
CA ALA A 9 -7.43 -7.51 7.63
C ALA A 9 -7.42 -7.56 9.17
N ALA A 10 -8.26 -8.40 9.77
CA ALA A 10 -8.28 -8.58 11.23
C ALA A 10 -6.96 -9.14 11.76
N ALA A 11 -6.42 -10.19 11.12
CA ALA A 11 -5.19 -10.85 11.58
C ALA A 11 -3.97 -9.91 11.51
N THR A 12 -3.79 -9.20 10.39
CA THR A 12 -2.66 -8.28 10.22
C THR A 12 -2.75 -7.04 11.11
N ALA A 13 -3.97 -6.57 11.41
CA ALA A 13 -4.19 -5.53 12.40
C ALA A 13 -3.79 -5.98 13.81
N GLU A 14 -4.14 -7.20 14.22
CA GLU A 14 -3.74 -7.74 15.52
C GLU A 14 -2.22 -7.93 15.62
N ASP A 15 -1.56 -8.40 14.56
CA ASP A 15 -0.10 -8.46 14.49
C ASP A 15 0.51 -7.05 14.69
N PHE A 16 -0.02 -6.05 14.00
CA PHE A 16 0.42 -4.65 14.13
C PHE A 16 0.21 -4.10 15.54
N VAL A 17 -0.95 -4.35 16.15
CA VAL A 17 -1.23 -3.91 17.53
C VAL A 17 -0.30 -4.58 18.53
N ALA A 18 -0.06 -5.89 18.41
CA ALA A 18 0.87 -6.61 19.26
C ALA A 18 2.29 -6.05 19.15
N LEU A 19 2.72 -5.70 17.94
CA LEU A 19 4.00 -5.00 17.73
C LEU A 19 4.01 -3.65 18.45
N ALA A 20 3.03 -2.79 18.16
CA ALA A 20 2.94 -1.43 18.71
C ALA A 20 3.03 -1.43 20.24
N LEU A 21 2.27 -2.29 20.91
CA LEU A 21 2.26 -2.39 22.37
C LEU A 21 3.53 -3.00 22.97
N SER A 22 4.36 -3.65 22.16
CA SER A 22 5.61 -4.27 22.60
C SER A 22 6.84 -3.38 22.38
N VAL A 23 6.69 -2.20 21.77
CA VAL A 23 7.79 -1.25 21.57
C VAL A 23 8.15 -0.58 22.91
N PRO A 24 9.42 -0.63 23.36
CA PRO A 24 9.83 -0.03 24.62
C PRO A 24 9.79 1.51 24.64
N ASP A 25 10.18 2.14 23.52
CA ASP A 25 10.21 3.59 23.36
C ASP A 25 9.19 4.02 22.29
N PRO A 26 8.02 4.55 22.68
CA PRO A 26 6.99 4.98 21.76
C PRO A 26 7.34 6.29 21.01
N ASP A 27 8.36 7.02 21.47
CA ASP A 27 8.81 8.27 20.86
C ASP A 27 10.04 8.08 19.95
N GLN A 28 10.57 6.85 19.85
CA GLN A 28 11.69 6.56 18.96
C GLN A 28 11.35 6.94 17.51
N PRO A 29 12.28 7.60 16.77
CA PRO A 29 12.07 7.92 15.37
C PRO A 29 11.94 6.68 14.48
N VAL A 30 11.10 6.75 13.45
CA VAL A 30 10.94 5.69 12.44
C VAL A 30 11.60 6.15 11.12
N PRO A 31 12.79 5.63 10.75
CA PRO A 31 13.55 6.16 9.61
C PRO A 31 12.84 6.06 8.25
N ALA A 32 11.92 5.11 8.08
CA ALA A 32 11.15 4.95 6.85
C ALA A 32 10.07 6.02 6.68
N THR A 33 9.70 6.73 7.74
CA THR A 33 8.73 7.83 7.76
C THR A 33 9.38 9.04 8.44
N PRO A 34 10.25 9.78 7.74
CA PRO A 34 11.05 10.84 8.35
C PRO A 34 10.20 11.88 9.08
N GLY A 35 10.59 12.19 10.32
CA GLY A 35 9.89 13.13 11.18
C GLY A 35 8.78 12.52 12.04
N TRP A 36 8.47 11.24 11.88
CA TRP A 36 7.48 10.53 12.69
C TRP A 36 8.16 9.62 13.74
N SER A 37 7.61 9.61 14.95
CA SER A 37 7.87 8.61 15.97
C SER A 37 7.04 7.34 15.77
N VAL A 38 7.29 6.30 16.56
CA VAL A 38 6.40 5.12 16.60
C VAL A 38 4.96 5.51 16.93
N THR A 39 4.76 6.42 17.87
CA THR A 39 3.41 6.92 18.22
C THR A 39 2.75 7.62 17.04
N ASP A 40 3.49 8.38 16.24
CA ASP A 40 2.96 9.04 15.05
C ASP A 40 2.50 8.01 14.01
N VAL A 41 3.33 7.00 13.73
CA VAL A 41 2.99 5.91 12.79
C VAL A 41 1.77 5.12 13.29
N VAL A 42 1.74 4.74 14.56
CA VAL A 42 0.60 4.01 15.15
C VAL A 42 -0.67 4.87 15.12
N GLY A 43 -0.54 6.17 15.41
CA GLY A 43 -1.64 7.11 15.37
C GLY A 43 -2.23 7.27 13.98
N HIS A 44 -1.38 7.43 12.96
CA HIS A 44 -1.79 7.46 11.57
C HIS A 44 -2.61 6.21 11.20
N VAL A 45 -2.01 5.03 11.40
CA VAL A 45 -2.63 3.74 11.06
C VAL A 45 -3.92 3.50 11.85
N ALA A 46 -4.00 3.95 13.11
CA ALA A 46 -5.19 3.78 13.94
C ALA A 46 -6.42 4.55 13.41
N MET A 47 -6.21 5.66 12.71
CA MET A 47 -7.30 6.47 12.16
C MET A 47 -7.81 5.97 10.80
N GLU A 48 -7.02 5.17 10.09
CA GLU A 48 -7.34 4.70 8.74
C GLU A 48 -8.65 3.90 8.65
N PRO A 49 -8.94 2.91 9.54
CA PRO A 49 -10.16 2.12 9.39
C PRO A 49 -11.46 2.93 9.45
N ALA A 50 -11.55 3.91 10.36
CA ALA A 50 -12.72 4.78 10.47
C ALA A 50 -12.88 5.65 9.21
N ARG A 51 -11.77 6.15 8.65
CA ARG A 51 -11.76 6.94 7.42
C ARG A 51 -12.21 6.11 6.22
N TYR A 52 -11.66 4.91 6.05
CA TYR A 52 -12.06 3.96 5.00
C TYR A 52 -13.57 3.66 5.08
N ARG A 53 -14.11 3.52 6.29
CA ARG A 53 -15.55 3.29 6.49
C ARG A 53 -16.38 4.47 6.00
N GLU A 54 -16.01 5.70 6.35
CA GLU A 54 -16.74 6.88 5.89
C GLU A 54 -16.67 7.06 4.37
N LEU A 55 -15.54 6.73 3.73
CA LEU A 55 -15.44 6.70 2.26
C LEU A 55 -16.36 5.65 1.65
N ALA A 56 -16.38 4.43 2.21
CA ALA A 56 -17.24 3.35 1.75
C ALA A 56 -18.73 3.69 1.88
N LEU A 57 -19.10 4.51 2.86
CA LEU A 57 -20.45 5.04 3.08
C LEU A 57 -20.76 6.30 2.26
N GLY A 58 -19.80 6.79 1.46
CA GLY A 58 -19.96 7.99 0.63
C GLY A 58 -19.96 9.30 1.42
N ARG A 59 -19.41 9.33 2.64
CA ARG A 59 -19.39 10.48 3.54
C ARG A 59 -17.99 11.04 3.83
N GLY A 60 -16.93 10.34 3.44
CA GLY A 60 -15.54 10.75 3.67
C GLY A 60 -14.98 11.61 2.53
N GLU A 61 -13.92 12.36 2.85
CA GLU A 61 -13.09 13.06 1.88
C GLU A 61 -11.66 12.52 1.89
N TRP A 62 -11.01 12.61 0.74
CA TRP A 62 -9.61 12.25 0.57
C TRP A 62 -8.94 13.27 -0.37
N PRO A 63 -7.64 13.57 -0.20
CA PRO A 63 -6.93 14.42 -1.14
C PRO A 63 -7.11 13.98 -2.61
N ALA A 64 -7.48 14.94 -3.47
CA ALA A 64 -7.67 14.70 -4.90
C ALA A 64 -6.35 14.39 -5.63
N ARG A 65 -5.20 14.80 -5.05
CA ARG A 65 -3.87 14.51 -5.57
C ARG A 65 -3.08 13.72 -4.54
N ALA A 66 -2.48 12.61 -4.96
CA ALA A 66 -1.57 11.85 -4.11
C ALA A 66 -0.37 12.69 -3.60
N ALA A 67 0.00 13.75 -4.33
CA ALA A 67 1.04 14.69 -3.88
C ALA A 67 0.65 15.49 -2.61
N ASP A 68 -0.64 15.59 -2.27
CA ASP A 68 -1.13 16.30 -1.08
C ASP A 68 -1.25 15.39 0.15
N LEU A 69 -1.14 14.07 -0.03
CA LEU A 69 -1.24 13.09 1.05
C LEU A 69 -0.28 13.32 2.21
N PRO A 70 1.02 13.64 2.01
CA PRO A 70 1.93 13.82 3.13
C PRO A 70 1.48 14.94 4.08
N ALA A 71 0.99 16.06 3.55
CA ALA A 71 0.49 17.17 4.37
C ALA A 71 -0.82 16.80 5.09
N PHE A 72 -1.71 16.09 4.39
CA PHE A 72 -2.96 15.59 4.96
C PHE A 72 -2.73 14.60 6.11
N ASN A 73 -1.79 13.66 5.95
CA ASN A 73 -1.42 12.70 6.98
C ASN A 73 -0.69 13.38 8.15
N ALA A 74 0.19 14.34 7.87
CA ALA A 74 0.85 15.12 8.93
C ALA A 74 -0.16 15.89 9.79
N GLU A 75 -1.20 16.46 9.18
CA GLU A 75 -2.27 17.13 9.90
C GLU A 75 -3.07 16.16 10.78
N GLN A 76 -3.44 14.98 10.25
CA GLN A 76 -4.09 13.92 11.04
C GLN A 76 -3.25 13.52 12.26
N VAL A 77 -1.95 13.31 12.08
CA VAL A 77 -1.01 12.96 13.16
C VAL A 77 -0.90 14.09 14.18
N ARG A 78 -0.85 15.35 13.73
CA ARG A 78 -0.79 16.52 14.61
C ARG A 78 -2.04 16.66 15.48
N THR A 79 -3.20 16.25 14.97
CA THR A 79 -4.50 16.35 15.67
C THR A 79 -4.99 15.03 16.24
N LEU A 80 -4.10 14.08 16.53
CA LEU A 80 -4.49 12.81 17.13
C LEU A 80 -5.28 13.04 18.42
N PRO A 81 -6.35 12.26 18.67
CA PRO A 81 -7.15 12.39 19.89
C PRO A 81 -6.36 11.99 21.14
N THR A 82 -5.26 11.26 20.96
CA THR A 82 -4.39 10.79 22.04
C THR A 82 -3.01 10.41 21.50
N ARG A 83 -2.02 10.41 22.40
CA ARG A 83 -0.65 9.93 22.17
C ARG A 83 -0.39 8.60 22.88
N ARG A 84 -1.36 8.03 23.60
CA ARG A 84 -1.18 6.77 24.33
C ARG A 84 -1.38 5.59 23.37
N LEU A 85 -0.34 4.77 23.17
CA LEU A 85 -0.41 3.60 22.28
C LEU A 85 -1.57 2.65 22.61
N THR A 86 -1.88 2.46 23.90
CA THR A 86 -3.00 1.63 24.34
C THR A 86 -4.37 2.16 23.91
N GLU A 87 -4.56 3.48 23.90
CA GLU A 87 -5.79 4.08 23.38
C GLU A 87 -5.82 4.08 21.86
N LEU A 88 -4.70 4.41 21.19
CA LEU A 88 -4.62 4.39 19.72
C LEU A 88 -4.94 3.01 19.15
N THR A 89 -4.38 1.95 19.75
CA THR A 89 -4.66 0.57 19.33
C THR A 89 -6.08 0.13 19.63
N ALA A 90 -6.73 0.67 20.67
CA ALA A 90 -8.17 0.47 20.90
C ALA A 90 -9.02 1.13 19.82
N ILE A 91 -8.69 2.38 19.43
CA ILE A 91 -9.36 3.08 18.33
C ILE A 91 -9.20 2.31 17.02
N LEU A 92 -8.00 1.80 16.72
CA LEU A 92 -7.75 0.96 15.56
C LEU A 92 -8.69 -0.24 15.52
N ARG A 93 -8.76 -1.01 16.62
CA ARG A 93 -9.60 -2.21 16.71
C ARG A 93 -11.08 -1.91 16.56
N GLU A 94 -11.59 -0.89 17.23
CA GLU A 94 -12.99 -0.47 17.15
C GLU A 94 -13.35 0.01 15.74
N GLY A 95 -12.50 0.86 15.16
CA GLY A 95 -12.67 1.37 13.80
C GLY A 95 -12.64 0.25 12.77
N LEU A 96 -11.70 -0.70 12.92
CA LEU A 96 -11.60 -1.85 12.04
C LEU A 96 -12.81 -2.78 12.17
N GLY A 97 -13.25 -3.11 13.38
CA GLY A 97 -14.47 -3.90 13.58
C GLY A 97 -15.68 -3.27 12.88
N SER A 98 -15.87 -1.96 13.06
CA SER A 98 -16.93 -1.20 12.42
C SER A 98 -16.82 -1.20 10.88
N LEU A 99 -15.61 -1.04 10.34
CA LEU A 99 -15.35 -1.11 8.91
C LEU A 99 -15.67 -2.51 8.36
N LEU A 100 -15.17 -3.58 8.99
CA LEU A 100 -15.38 -4.94 8.52
C LEU A 100 -16.86 -5.31 8.51
N THR A 101 -17.62 -4.96 9.55
CA THR A 101 -19.09 -5.13 9.57
C THR A 101 -19.77 -4.33 8.46
N THR A 102 -19.30 -3.11 8.18
CA THR A 102 -19.84 -2.28 7.09
C THR A 102 -19.59 -2.93 5.72
N ILE A 103 -18.37 -3.39 5.47
CA ILE A 103 -18.01 -4.07 4.22
C ILE A 103 -18.78 -5.37 4.04
N GLU A 104 -18.91 -6.17 5.10
CA GLU A 104 -19.70 -7.40 5.07
C GLU A 104 -21.18 -7.12 4.78
N GLY A 105 -21.73 -6.03 5.32
CA GLY A 105 -23.11 -5.60 5.09
C GLY A 105 -23.43 -5.24 3.63
N PHE A 106 -22.44 -4.86 2.81
CA PHE A 106 -22.65 -4.62 1.38
C PHE A 106 -22.89 -5.90 0.56
N SER A 107 -22.63 -7.08 1.14
CA SER A 107 -22.84 -8.37 0.49
C SER A 107 -22.14 -8.44 -0.88
N ASP A 108 -22.84 -8.80 -1.95
CA ASP A 108 -22.27 -9.01 -3.28
C ASP A 108 -22.15 -7.73 -4.13
N ASP A 109 -22.60 -6.57 -3.64
CA ASP A 109 -22.57 -5.29 -4.36
C ASP A 109 -21.84 -4.18 -3.57
N PRO A 110 -20.52 -4.32 -3.35
CA PRO A 110 -19.74 -3.31 -2.65
C PRO A 110 -19.67 -2.00 -3.46
N PRO A 111 -19.85 -0.84 -2.81
CA PRO A 111 -19.85 0.45 -3.50
C PRO A 111 -18.47 0.83 -4.01
N TRP A 112 -18.46 1.72 -4.99
CA TRP A 112 -17.26 2.41 -5.44
C TRP A 112 -17.11 3.71 -4.67
N MET A 113 -15.98 3.89 -3.98
CA MET A 113 -15.68 5.11 -3.23
C MET A 113 -14.64 5.96 -3.95
N ASN A 114 -14.70 7.28 -3.73
CA ASN A 114 -13.59 8.16 -4.07
C ASN A 114 -12.44 7.86 -3.11
N PHE A 115 -11.25 7.75 -3.65
CA PHE A 115 -10.05 7.46 -2.90
C PHE A 115 -8.88 8.27 -3.48
N ASP A 116 -7.73 8.07 -2.88
CA ASP A 116 -6.49 8.74 -3.18
C ASP A 116 -6.19 8.93 -4.68
N GLY A 117 -5.64 10.10 -5.01
CA GLY A 117 -5.31 10.49 -6.38
C GLY A 117 -6.53 10.58 -7.30
N ASN A 118 -7.70 10.92 -6.74
CA ASN A 118 -8.99 10.99 -7.44
C ASN A 118 -9.36 9.66 -8.14
N GLN A 119 -8.98 8.54 -7.54
CA GLN A 119 -9.31 7.22 -8.05
C GLN A 119 -10.67 6.76 -7.52
N ARG A 120 -11.40 5.99 -8.33
CA ARG A 120 -12.58 5.25 -7.90
C ARG A 120 -12.14 3.83 -7.60
N VAL A 121 -12.33 3.38 -6.37
CA VAL A 121 -11.93 2.03 -5.92
C VAL A 121 -13.13 1.31 -5.33
N ARG A 122 -13.19 -0.02 -5.48
CA ARG A 122 -14.20 -0.81 -4.78
C ARG A 122 -13.89 -0.86 -3.29
N ALA A 123 -14.89 -0.60 -2.46
CA ALA A 123 -14.73 -0.52 -1.01
C ALA A 123 -14.20 -1.82 -0.39
N ASP A 124 -14.64 -2.98 -0.87
CA ASP A 124 -14.17 -4.28 -0.40
C ASP A 124 -12.69 -4.51 -0.75
N LEU A 125 -12.29 -4.26 -1.99
CA LEU A 125 -10.92 -4.44 -2.45
C LEU A 125 -9.94 -3.43 -1.82
N ALA A 126 -10.42 -2.27 -1.38
CA ALA A 126 -9.60 -1.28 -0.68
C ALA A 126 -9.07 -1.80 0.67
N LEU A 127 -9.69 -2.81 1.27
CA LEU A 127 -9.11 -3.51 2.42
C LEU A 127 -7.72 -4.07 2.12
N GLY A 128 -7.40 -4.39 0.86
CA GLY A 128 -6.04 -4.74 0.46
C GLY A 128 -5.04 -3.61 0.74
N THR A 129 -5.39 -2.37 0.41
CA THR A 129 -4.55 -1.19 0.71
C THR A 129 -4.40 -1.01 2.22
N LEU A 130 -5.50 -1.14 2.98
CA LEU A 130 -5.47 -1.04 4.46
C LEU A 130 -4.61 -2.15 5.12
N ILE A 131 -4.67 -3.38 4.60
CA ILE A 131 -3.75 -4.45 5.04
C ILE A 131 -2.29 -4.05 4.78
N GLY A 132 -2.05 -3.35 3.66
CA GLY A 132 -0.76 -2.76 3.34
C GLY A 132 -0.26 -1.82 4.42
N GLU A 133 -1.13 -0.94 4.94
CA GLU A 133 -0.82 -0.04 6.06
C GLU A 133 -0.33 -0.81 7.28
N PHE A 134 -1.06 -1.84 7.72
CA PHE A 134 -0.65 -2.65 8.87
C PHE A 134 0.68 -3.37 8.67
N VAL A 135 0.85 -4.00 7.50
CA VAL A 135 2.02 -4.83 7.21
C VAL A 135 3.28 -4.00 7.00
N VAL A 136 3.19 -2.91 6.22
CA VAL A 136 4.35 -2.09 5.85
C VAL A 136 4.73 -1.16 6.99
N HIS A 137 3.78 -0.50 7.66
CA HIS A 137 4.14 0.31 8.83
C HIS A 137 4.55 -0.54 10.03
N GLY A 138 4.02 -1.77 10.17
CA GLY A 138 4.56 -2.75 11.11
C GLY A 138 6.01 -3.10 10.80
N HIS A 139 6.35 -3.30 9.53
CA HIS A 139 7.73 -3.48 9.08
C HIS A 139 8.62 -2.28 9.42
N ASP A 140 8.13 -1.06 9.18
CA ASP A 140 8.85 0.18 9.45
C ASP A 140 9.16 0.34 10.96
N ILE A 141 8.17 0.13 11.83
CA ILE A 141 8.31 0.18 13.30
C ILE A 141 9.27 -0.90 13.79
N ALA A 142 9.10 -2.15 13.34
CA ALA A 142 9.93 -3.25 13.79
C ALA A 142 11.40 -3.02 13.41
N ARG A 143 11.67 -2.50 12.20
CA ARG A 143 13.02 -2.12 11.77
C ARG A 143 13.61 -1.00 12.62
N ALA A 144 12.83 0.03 12.94
CA ALA A 144 13.26 1.10 13.84
C ALA A 144 13.64 0.56 15.22
N ALA A 145 12.89 -0.43 15.73
CA ALA A 145 13.17 -1.12 16.98
C ALA A 145 14.28 -2.20 16.88
N GLY A 146 14.94 -2.37 15.74
CA GLY A 146 15.98 -3.40 15.53
C GLY A 146 15.46 -4.83 15.54
N ARG A 147 14.17 -5.05 15.27
CA ARG A 147 13.48 -6.35 15.31
C ARG A 147 13.21 -6.89 13.91
N ALA A 148 13.11 -8.21 13.82
CA ALA A 148 12.62 -8.88 12.62
C ALA A 148 11.10 -8.70 12.50
N TRP A 149 10.61 -8.54 11.27
CA TRP A 149 9.18 -8.52 10.92
C TRP A 149 8.94 -9.44 9.73
N PRO A 150 8.64 -10.73 9.96
CA PRO A 150 8.34 -11.66 8.88
C PRO A 150 7.04 -11.25 8.20
N ILE A 151 7.12 -10.85 6.92
CA ILE A 151 5.93 -10.59 6.10
C ILE A 151 5.50 -11.90 5.46
N ARG A 152 4.25 -12.30 5.71
CA ARG A 152 3.61 -13.48 5.10
C ARG A 152 3.42 -13.27 3.59
N PRO A 153 4.07 -14.06 2.71
CA PRO A 153 3.96 -13.90 1.26
C PRO A 153 2.53 -14.00 0.72
N GLU A 154 1.66 -14.72 1.43
CA GLU A 154 0.27 -15.03 1.04
C GLU A 154 -0.65 -13.80 1.16
N VAL A 155 -0.25 -12.82 1.97
CA VAL A 155 -0.99 -11.55 2.16
C VAL A 155 -0.68 -10.57 1.02
N VAL A 156 0.50 -10.66 0.39
CA VAL A 156 0.95 -9.73 -0.64
C VAL A 156 -0.02 -9.60 -1.83
N PRO A 157 -0.58 -10.69 -2.40
CA PRO A 157 -1.58 -10.56 -3.47
C PRO A 157 -2.80 -9.73 -3.06
N LEU A 158 -3.24 -9.82 -1.81
CA LEU A 158 -4.37 -9.03 -1.30
C LEU A 158 -4.02 -7.54 -1.31
N ILE A 159 -2.81 -7.21 -0.82
CA ILE A 159 -2.33 -5.83 -0.79
C ILE A 159 -2.21 -5.26 -2.20
N LEU A 160 -1.59 -6.01 -3.13
CA LEU A 160 -1.37 -5.55 -4.50
C LEU A 160 -2.69 -5.35 -5.27
N ARG A 161 -3.73 -6.18 -5.05
CA ARG A 161 -5.06 -5.94 -5.63
C ARG A 161 -5.65 -4.61 -5.20
N GLY A 162 -5.53 -4.26 -3.92
CA GLY A 162 -5.98 -2.96 -3.40
C GLY A 162 -5.18 -1.82 -4.02
N GLN A 163 -3.85 -1.91 -3.96
CA GLN A 163 -2.89 -0.94 -4.49
C GLN A 163 -3.07 -0.67 -5.99
N HIS A 164 -3.32 -1.69 -6.82
CA HIS A 164 -3.47 -1.51 -8.25
C HIS A 164 -4.69 -0.67 -8.66
N GLN A 165 -5.70 -0.53 -7.79
CA GLN A 165 -6.83 0.38 -8.05
C GLN A 165 -6.44 1.86 -7.88
N VAL A 166 -5.46 2.16 -7.03
CA VAL A 166 -5.02 3.54 -6.75
C VAL A 166 -3.81 3.95 -7.59
N MET A 167 -3.02 2.98 -8.04
CA MET A 167 -1.74 3.15 -8.73
C MET A 167 -1.74 4.19 -9.88
N PRO A 168 -2.78 4.32 -10.72
CA PRO A 168 -2.83 5.39 -11.74
C PRO A 168 -2.79 6.81 -11.15
N GLY A 169 -3.42 7.03 -10.00
CA GLY A 169 -3.42 8.32 -9.30
C GLY A 169 -2.07 8.68 -8.65
N TRP A 170 -1.17 7.70 -8.52
CA TRP A 170 0.16 7.85 -7.93
C TRP A 170 1.27 8.12 -8.95
N VAL A 171 0.95 8.21 -10.24
CA VAL A 171 1.94 8.53 -11.26
C VAL A 171 2.47 9.95 -11.07
N ASP A 172 3.79 10.09 -10.98
CA ASP A 172 4.47 11.38 -11.01
C ASP A 172 4.44 11.89 -12.46
N SER A 173 3.55 12.85 -12.75
CA SER A 173 3.34 13.37 -14.11
C SER A 173 4.60 13.99 -14.70
N GLY A 174 5.44 14.63 -13.89
CA GLY A 174 6.71 15.21 -14.34
C GLY A 174 7.72 14.14 -14.72
N ARG A 175 7.84 13.08 -13.90
CA ARG A 175 8.75 11.96 -14.19
C ARG A 175 8.20 10.99 -15.23
N ALA A 176 6.90 10.94 -15.46
CA ALA A 176 6.26 10.04 -16.43
C ALA A 176 6.06 10.68 -17.81
N ALA A 177 6.17 12.00 -17.96
CA ALA A 177 5.97 12.72 -19.22
C ALA A 177 6.68 12.03 -20.41
N GLY A 178 5.95 11.84 -21.52
CA GLY A 178 6.47 11.19 -22.73
C GLY A 178 6.73 9.68 -22.61
N HIS A 179 6.46 9.05 -21.47
CA HIS A 179 6.73 7.63 -21.30
C HIS A 179 5.65 6.76 -21.94
N THR A 180 6.06 5.91 -22.89
CA THR A 180 5.18 4.94 -23.54
C THR A 180 5.81 3.55 -23.55
N ALA A 181 5.22 2.64 -22.76
CA ALA A 181 5.66 1.25 -22.63
C ALA A 181 4.59 0.38 -21.96
N THR A 182 4.57 -0.90 -22.34
CA THR A 182 3.68 -1.89 -21.72
C THR A 182 4.51 -2.89 -20.90
N TYR A 183 4.20 -2.96 -19.61
CA TYR A 183 4.82 -3.83 -18.63
C TYR A 183 3.86 -4.97 -18.28
N GLU A 184 4.37 -6.18 -18.25
CA GLU A 184 3.74 -7.29 -17.55
C GLU A 184 4.44 -7.45 -16.20
N PHE A 185 3.71 -7.28 -15.12
CA PHE A 185 4.17 -7.55 -13.78
C PHE A 185 3.57 -8.86 -13.27
N ARG A 186 4.43 -9.83 -12.96
CA ARG A 186 4.04 -11.14 -12.45
C ARG A 186 4.54 -11.28 -11.01
N LEU A 187 3.60 -11.48 -10.10
CA LEU A 187 3.88 -11.95 -8.75
C LEU A 187 4.11 -13.45 -8.79
N ARG A 188 5.26 -13.93 -8.33
CA ARG A 188 5.56 -15.38 -8.36
C ARG A 188 4.61 -16.15 -7.45
N GLY A 189 4.11 -17.27 -7.97
CA GLY A 189 3.09 -18.06 -7.29
C GLY A 189 1.70 -17.42 -7.25
N GLY A 190 1.50 -16.30 -7.95
CA GLY A 190 0.24 -15.56 -7.92
C GLY A 190 -0.09 -14.89 -9.24
N GLU A 191 -0.63 -13.69 -9.12
CA GLU A 191 -1.28 -12.98 -10.22
C GLU A 191 -0.32 -12.29 -11.18
N ARG A 192 -0.88 -11.95 -12.35
CA ARG A 192 -0.23 -11.18 -13.39
C ARG A 192 -1.03 -9.92 -13.66
N TYR A 193 -0.32 -8.81 -13.79
CA TYR A 193 -0.83 -7.49 -14.07
C TYR A 193 -0.18 -6.92 -15.33
N VAL A 194 -0.95 -6.14 -16.09
CA VAL A 194 -0.44 -5.38 -17.22
C VAL A 194 -0.53 -3.90 -16.89
N TYR A 195 0.58 -3.19 -16.98
CA TYR A 195 0.66 -1.74 -16.84
C TYR A 195 0.97 -1.16 -18.20
N GLU A 196 0.07 -0.34 -18.73
CA GLU A 196 0.28 0.34 -19.99
C GLU A 196 0.44 1.82 -19.74
N PHE A 197 1.61 2.34 -20.08
CA PHE A 197 1.86 3.77 -20.14
C PHE A 197 1.66 4.27 -21.56
N ARG A 198 0.85 5.32 -21.71
CA ARG A 198 0.70 6.09 -22.95
C ARG A 198 0.91 7.56 -22.62
N ASP A 199 2.00 8.13 -23.13
CA ASP A 199 2.40 9.51 -22.86
C ASP A 199 2.37 9.88 -21.36
N GLY A 200 2.95 8.99 -20.54
CA GLY A 200 3.02 9.16 -19.09
C GLY A 200 1.74 8.84 -18.32
N ARG A 201 0.61 8.56 -18.98
CA ARG A 201 -0.62 8.12 -18.32
C ARG A 201 -0.60 6.60 -18.15
N LEU A 202 -0.81 6.12 -16.93
CA LEU A 202 -0.91 4.70 -16.62
C LEU A 202 -2.36 4.21 -16.71
N THR A 203 -2.55 3.09 -17.40
CA THR A 203 -3.73 2.23 -17.27
C THR A 203 -3.29 0.88 -16.72
N VAL A 204 -3.95 0.39 -15.68
CA VAL A 204 -3.73 -0.96 -15.14
C VAL A 204 -4.79 -1.89 -15.72
N GLN A 205 -4.35 -3.04 -16.24
CA GLN A 205 -5.18 -4.04 -16.91
C GLN A 205 -6.06 -3.44 -18.02
N PRO A 206 -5.47 -2.77 -19.04
CA PRO A 206 -6.25 -2.30 -20.17
C PRO A 206 -6.97 -3.49 -20.84
N PRO A 207 -8.21 -3.31 -21.33
CA PRO A 207 -9.00 -4.40 -21.94
C PRO A 207 -8.32 -4.98 -23.19
N GLU A 208 -7.65 -4.13 -23.95
CA GLU A 208 -6.85 -4.49 -25.12
C GLU A 208 -5.42 -3.98 -24.94
N PRO A 209 -4.55 -4.74 -24.25
CA PRO A 209 -3.18 -4.31 -23.99
C PRO A 209 -2.35 -4.31 -25.27
N GLU A 210 -1.53 -3.27 -25.43
CA GLU A 210 -0.46 -3.25 -26.42
C GLU A 210 0.55 -4.39 -26.18
N ARG A 211 1.42 -4.62 -27.17
CA ARG A 211 2.44 -5.66 -27.07
C ARG A 211 3.42 -5.38 -25.93
N VAL A 212 3.41 -6.25 -24.91
CA VAL A 212 4.32 -6.21 -23.75
C VAL A 212 5.78 -6.04 -24.16
N ASP A 213 6.39 -4.97 -23.65
CA ASP A 213 7.80 -4.62 -23.84
C ASP A 213 8.70 -5.22 -22.78
N VAL A 214 8.22 -5.25 -21.54
CA VAL A 214 8.95 -5.68 -20.34
C VAL A 214 8.10 -6.66 -19.57
N ARG A 215 8.68 -7.79 -19.20
CA ARG A 215 8.12 -8.75 -18.26
C ARG A 215 8.94 -8.68 -16.99
N ILE A 216 8.27 -8.52 -15.86
CA ILE A 216 8.85 -8.44 -14.52
C ILE A 216 8.30 -9.61 -13.73
N SER A 217 9.17 -10.43 -13.15
CA SER A 217 8.81 -11.50 -12.22
C SER A 217 9.44 -11.23 -10.86
N ALA A 218 8.59 -11.01 -9.86
CA ALA A 218 9.02 -10.62 -8.53
C ALA A 218 8.57 -11.65 -7.48
N GLU A 219 9.47 -11.94 -6.54
CA GLU A 219 9.14 -12.60 -5.28
C GLU A 219 8.18 -11.72 -4.46
N PRO A 220 7.13 -12.26 -3.82
CA PRO A 220 6.06 -11.45 -3.22
C PRO A 220 6.52 -10.40 -2.22
N VAL A 221 7.33 -10.74 -1.23
CA VAL A 221 7.74 -9.77 -0.19
C VAL A 221 8.63 -8.69 -0.79
N THR A 222 9.52 -9.08 -1.70
CA THR A 222 10.35 -8.15 -2.48
C THR A 222 9.50 -7.19 -3.31
N ALA A 223 8.44 -7.69 -3.96
CA ALA A 223 7.50 -6.85 -4.71
C ALA A 223 6.82 -5.82 -3.82
N LEU A 224 6.29 -6.26 -2.67
CA LEU A 224 5.61 -5.38 -1.72
C LEU A 224 6.53 -4.24 -1.26
N LEU A 225 7.70 -4.58 -0.73
CA LEU A 225 8.63 -3.59 -0.19
C LEU A 225 9.21 -2.69 -1.29
N LEU A 226 9.30 -3.17 -2.53
CA LEU A 226 9.67 -2.34 -3.68
C LEU A 226 8.58 -1.33 -4.03
N THR A 227 7.31 -1.76 -4.09
CA THR A 227 6.17 -0.89 -4.40
C THR A 227 6.01 0.22 -3.36
N TYR A 228 6.21 -0.10 -2.08
CA TYR A 228 6.20 0.89 -1.00
C TYR A 228 7.53 1.65 -0.86
N GLY A 229 8.52 1.48 -1.75
CA GLY A 229 9.77 2.25 -1.67
C GLY A 229 10.68 1.91 -0.49
N ARG A 230 10.42 0.82 0.25
CA ARG A 230 11.27 0.30 1.35
C ARG A 230 12.52 -0.45 0.82
N ILE A 231 12.60 -0.64 -0.51
CA ILE A 231 13.78 -1.15 -1.21
C ILE A 231 14.31 -0.08 -2.18
N GLY A 232 15.42 0.56 -1.79
CA GLY A 232 16.16 1.49 -2.65
C GLY A 232 16.95 0.79 -3.77
N GLN A 233 17.72 1.55 -4.54
CA GLN A 233 18.46 1.04 -5.72
C GLN A 233 19.41 -0.14 -5.40
N ALA A 234 20.17 -0.03 -4.31
CA ALA A 234 21.06 -1.11 -3.87
C ALA A 234 20.28 -2.39 -3.52
N GLY A 235 19.11 -2.24 -2.90
CA GLY A 235 18.21 -3.35 -2.59
C GLY A 235 17.61 -3.98 -3.85
N GLN A 236 17.26 -3.18 -4.87
CA GLN A 236 16.80 -3.68 -6.16
C GLN A 236 17.90 -4.49 -6.86
N LEU A 237 19.14 -3.99 -6.85
CA LEU A 237 20.28 -4.74 -7.40
C LEU A 237 20.47 -6.07 -6.67
N ARG A 238 20.43 -6.06 -5.33
CA ARG A 238 20.49 -7.29 -4.53
C ARG A 238 19.36 -8.26 -4.87
N ALA A 239 18.13 -7.75 -5.02
CA ALA A 239 16.99 -8.56 -5.42
C ALA A 239 17.18 -9.17 -6.82
N ALA A 240 17.78 -8.43 -7.76
CA ALA A 240 18.12 -8.94 -9.07
C ALA A 240 19.20 -10.02 -9.03
N LEU A 241 20.30 -9.77 -8.32
CA LEU A 241 21.41 -10.72 -8.18
C LEU A 241 21.01 -12.01 -7.47
N THR A 242 20.08 -11.93 -6.52
CA THR A 242 19.51 -13.10 -5.82
C THR A 242 18.34 -13.74 -6.56
N GLY A 243 18.05 -13.26 -7.77
CA GLY A 243 16.96 -13.77 -8.61
C GLY A 243 15.57 -13.52 -8.05
N ARG A 244 15.38 -12.69 -7.01
CA ARG A 244 14.08 -12.30 -6.44
C ARG A 244 13.32 -11.29 -7.28
N LEU A 245 14.01 -10.55 -8.14
CA LEU A 245 13.42 -9.64 -9.12
C LEU A 245 14.08 -9.88 -10.47
N VAL A 246 13.32 -10.29 -11.48
CA VAL A 246 13.87 -10.59 -12.81
C VAL A 246 13.06 -9.83 -13.86
N ALA A 247 13.75 -9.16 -14.77
CA ALA A 247 13.13 -8.46 -15.88
C ALA A 247 13.69 -8.93 -17.23
N TRP A 248 12.82 -9.15 -18.21
CA TRP A 248 13.19 -9.58 -19.57
C TRP A 248 12.19 -9.05 -20.60
N GLY A 249 12.48 -9.20 -21.89
CA GLY A 249 11.59 -8.78 -22.97
C GLY A 249 12.29 -8.00 -24.08
N ARG A 250 11.52 -7.17 -24.79
CA ARG A 250 12.02 -6.33 -25.91
C ARG A 250 12.78 -5.11 -25.42
N ARG A 251 12.37 -4.54 -24.28
CA ARG A 251 12.96 -3.32 -23.70
C ARG A 251 13.27 -3.47 -22.19
N PRO A 252 13.95 -4.54 -21.74
CA PRO A 252 14.07 -4.89 -20.33
C PRO A 252 14.76 -3.83 -19.46
N TRP A 253 15.62 -2.98 -20.05
CA TRP A 253 16.26 -1.86 -19.36
C TRP A 253 15.28 -0.84 -18.79
N LEU A 254 14.03 -0.78 -19.30
CA LEU A 254 12.99 0.11 -18.76
C LEU A 254 12.53 -0.28 -17.34
N ALA A 255 12.71 -1.55 -16.94
CA ALA A 255 12.32 -2.02 -15.61
C ALA A 255 12.98 -1.23 -14.47
N ALA A 256 14.25 -0.86 -14.62
CA ALA A 256 15.00 -0.07 -13.63
C ALA A 256 14.48 1.37 -13.47
N GLY A 257 13.66 1.85 -14.41
CA GLY A 257 13.03 3.17 -14.37
C GLY A 257 11.60 3.17 -13.85
N LEU A 258 10.95 2.01 -13.75
CA LEU A 258 9.50 1.93 -13.53
C LEU A 258 9.07 2.56 -12.19
N THR A 259 9.73 2.20 -11.09
CA THR A 259 9.38 2.72 -9.75
C THR A 259 9.55 4.24 -9.63
N ARG A 260 10.46 4.85 -10.41
CA ARG A 260 10.67 6.30 -10.44
C ARG A 260 9.55 7.06 -11.16
N ARG A 261 8.61 6.37 -11.81
CA ARG A 261 7.44 6.99 -12.45
C ARG A 261 6.30 7.25 -11.47
N PHE A 262 6.44 6.82 -10.22
CA PHE A 262 5.45 7.01 -9.17
C PHE A 262 5.96 7.99 -8.13
N LEU A 263 5.01 8.64 -7.45
CA LEU A 263 5.27 9.36 -6.21
C LEU A 263 5.71 8.37 -5.12
N SER A 264 6.46 8.86 -4.14
CA SER A 264 6.87 8.04 -3.00
C SER A 264 5.72 7.95 -1.99
N ALA A 265 5.35 6.71 -1.62
CA ALA A 265 4.39 6.40 -0.58
C ALA A 265 5.03 6.42 0.81
#